data_AF-A0A9R0RNB7-F1
#
_entry.id   AF-A0A9R0RNB7-F1
#
_cell.length_a   1.000
_cell.length_b   1.000
_cell.length_c   1.000
_cell.angle_alpha   90.00
_cell.angle_beta   90.00
_cell.angle_gamma   90.00
#
_symmetry.space_group_name_H-M   'P 1'
#
loop_
_entity.id
_entity.type
_entity.pdbx_description
1 polymer ?
#
loop_
_entity_poly.entity_id
_entity_poly.type
_entity_poly.pdbx_seq_one_letter_code
_entity_poly.pdbx_strand_id
1 'polypeptide(L)'
;MLDSGIWPESRSFSDEGLGPVPARWKGVCQEGDSFNSSSCNRKVIGARYYLKAYEAHNGRLNTTYAYRSPRDHDGHGTHTASTVAGRTVPGVAALGGFAAGTASGGAPLARLAIYKVCWPIPGPNPNIENTCFDADMLAAMDDAVGDGVDVMSVSIGSNGKPPRLPDDGIAMGALHAARRGVVVVCSGGNSGPAPATVSNLAPWILTVGASSIDRSFNSPIRLGNGMVIMDKR
;
A
#
# COMPACT_ATOMS: atom_id res chain seq x y z
N MET A 1 6.44 1.04 3.02
CA MET A 1 5.16 1.02 2.29
C MET A 1 4.77 2.46 2.03
N LEU A 2 4.65 2.86 0.76
CA LEU A 2 4.06 4.15 0.39
C LEU A 2 2.67 3.87 -0.15
N ASP A 3 1.63 4.28 0.58
CA ASP A 3 0.25 3.85 0.31
C ASP A 3 -0.80 4.75 1.04
N SER A 4 -2.02 4.26 1.27
CA SER A 4 -3.12 4.91 2.00
C SER A 4 -2.99 4.84 3.54
N GLY A 5 -1.93 4.24 4.06
CA GLY A 5 -1.67 4.12 5.50
C GLY A 5 -1.66 2.68 5.99
N ILE A 6 -1.93 2.48 7.29
CA ILE A 6 -2.05 1.15 7.90
C ILE A 6 -3.19 1.08 8.94
N TRP A 7 -3.81 -0.08 9.06
CA TRP A 7 -4.66 -0.43 10.20
C TRP A 7 -3.86 -1.24 11.25
N PRO A 8 -3.22 -0.57 12.25
CA PRO A 8 -2.20 -1.19 13.09
C PRO A 8 -2.74 -2.31 13.98
N GLU A 9 -4.04 -2.32 14.30
CA GLU A 9 -4.67 -3.34 15.15
C GLU A 9 -4.87 -4.69 14.44
N SER A 10 -4.61 -4.77 13.13
CA SER A 10 -4.72 -6.04 12.41
C SER A 10 -3.75 -7.08 12.97
N ARG A 11 -4.22 -8.33 13.13
CA ARG A 11 -3.39 -9.48 13.56
C ARG A 11 -2.16 -9.68 12.66
N SER A 12 -2.23 -9.28 11.40
CA SER A 12 -1.12 -9.31 10.44
C SER A 12 0.06 -8.43 10.86
N PHE A 13 -0.11 -7.50 11.81
CA PHE A 13 0.92 -6.58 12.28
C PHE A 13 1.30 -6.80 13.75
N SER A 14 1.01 -7.99 14.30
CA SER A 14 1.52 -8.40 15.60
C SER A 14 3.06 -8.40 15.61
N ASP A 15 3.63 -8.00 16.74
CA ASP A 15 5.06 -7.95 16.98
C ASP A 15 5.59 -9.10 17.85
N GLU A 16 4.74 -10.10 18.07
CA GLU A 16 5.06 -11.30 18.82
C GLU A 16 6.26 -12.04 18.22
N GLY A 17 7.23 -12.37 19.09
CA GLY A 17 8.47 -13.04 18.72
C GLY A 17 9.48 -12.16 17.98
N LEU A 18 9.21 -10.86 17.79
CA LEU A 18 10.18 -9.94 17.22
C LEU A 18 11.05 -9.32 18.32
N GLY A 19 12.38 -9.36 18.12
CA GLY A 19 13.35 -8.64 18.96
C GLY A 19 13.23 -7.11 18.85
N PRO A 20 14.08 -6.34 19.56
CA PRO A 20 14.04 -4.89 19.56
C PRO A 20 14.15 -4.29 18.14
N VAL A 21 13.65 -3.06 17.98
CA VAL A 21 13.79 -2.31 16.73
C VAL A 21 15.29 -2.09 16.45
N PRO A 22 15.78 -2.30 15.22
CA PRO A 22 17.19 -2.11 14.91
C PRO A 22 17.66 -0.69 15.23
N ALA A 23 18.81 -0.55 15.92
CA ALA A 23 19.34 0.75 16.34
C ALA A 23 19.66 1.72 15.19
N ARG A 24 19.81 1.20 13.95
CA ARG A 24 20.01 2.01 12.74
C ARG A 24 18.74 2.73 12.28
N TRP A 25 17.57 2.30 12.74
CA TRP A 25 16.27 2.87 12.35
C TRP A 25 16.12 4.27 12.92
N LYS A 26 15.76 5.24 12.07
CA LYS A 26 15.62 6.66 12.46
C LYS A 26 14.21 7.22 12.29
N GLY A 27 13.29 6.40 11.78
CA GLY A 27 11.90 6.81 11.60
C GLY A 27 11.16 6.98 12.91
N VAL A 28 10.03 7.66 12.83
CA VAL A 28 9.18 8.02 13.98
C VAL A 28 7.82 7.36 13.87
N CYS A 29 7.10 7.32 14.99
CA CYS A 29 5.66 7.05 15.01
C CYS A 29 4.91 8.39 15.12
N GLN A 30 4.53 8.96 13.98
CA GLN A 30 3.84 10.25 13.94
C GLN A 30 2.41 10.10 14.45
N GLU A 31 2.07 10.86 15.48
CA GLU A 31 0.72 10.89 16.06
C GLU A 31 -0.28 11.68 15.20
N GLY A 32 -1.56 11.40 15.38
CA GLY A 32 -2.66 12.09 14.73
C GLY A 32 -4.01 11.47 15.08
N ASP A 33 -5.03 11.75 14.25
CA ASP A 33 -6.39 11.21 14.44
C ASP A 33 -6.38 9.69 14.61
N SER A 34 -6.89 9.22 15.75
CA SER A 34 -6.98 7.79 16.10
C SER A 34 -5.65 7.03 15.95
N PHE A 35 -4.50 7.69 16.07
CA PHE A 35 -3.19 7.07 15.92
C PHE A 35 -2.21 7.75 16.88
N ASN A 36 -1.62 6.97 17.79
CA ASN A 36 -0.72 7.49 18.82
C ASN A 36 0.60 6.71 18.82
N SER A 37 1.54 7.09 19.67
CA SER A 37 2.82 6.38 19.82
C SER A 37 2.71 4.87 20.03
N SER A 38 1.64 4.38 20.67
CA SER A 38 1.38 2.94 20.87
C SER A 38 0.84 2.20 19.63
N SER A 39 0.50 2.95 18.57
CA SER A 39 0.08 2.38 17.28
C SER A 39 1.26 1.80 16.49
N CYS A 40 2.49 2.22 16.80
CA CYS A 40 3.70 1.54 16.36
C CYS A 40 4.16 0.53 17.41
N ASN A 41 4.78 -0.54 16.95
CA ASN A 41 5.27 -1.63 17.78
C ASN A 41 6.57 -2.19 17.18
N ARG A 42 7.03 -3.37 17.62
CA ARG A 42 8.24 -3.96 17.03
C ARG A 42 7.99 -4.46 15.59
N LYS A 43 6.75 -4.60 15.11
CA LYS A 43 6.44 -4.98 13.71
C LYS A 43 6.33 -3.77 12.79
N VAL A 44 5.47 -2.80 13.14
CA VAL A 44 5.33 -1.50 12.49
C VAL A 44 6.20 -0.51 13.26
N ILE A 45 7.43 -0.31 12.79
CA ILE A 45 8.48 0.41 13.53
C ILE A 45 8.48 1.91 13.27
N GLY A 46 7.73 2.37 12.28
CA GLY A 46 7.51 3.79 12.02
C GLY A 46 6.32 4.02 11.11
N ALA A 47 5.73 5.19 11.26
CA ALA A 47 4.52 5.59 10.54
C ALA A 47 4.50 7.11 10.40
N ARG A 48 4.38 7.61 9.18
CA ARG A 48 4.30 9.02 8.82
C ARG A 48 3.15 9.24 7.82
N TYR A 49 2.70 10.48 7.69
CA TYR A 49 1.71 10.86 6.69
C TYR A 49 2.03 12.22 6.06
N TYR A 50 1.69 12.37 4.77
CA TYR A 50 2.04 13.52 3.93
C TYR A 50 0.80 13.97 3.19
N LEU A 51 0.36 15.21 3.44
CA LEU A 51 -0.89 15.75 2.91
C LEU A 51 -0.79 17.21 2.48
N LYS A 52 0.42 17.77 2.39
CA LYS A 52 0.59 19.20 2.14
C LYS A 52 0.17 19.54 0.71
N ALA A 53 0.60 18.74 -0.26
CA ALA A 53 0.22 18.95 -1.66
C ALA A 53 -1.25 18.60 -1.88
N TYR A 54 -1.73 17.55 -1.22
CA TYR A 54 -3.16 17.24 -1.18
C TYR A 54 -4.00 18.43 -0.71
N GLU A 55 -3.69 19.02 0.45
CA GLU A 55 -4.49 20.13 0.99
C GLU A 55 -4.35 21.42 0.17
N ALA A 56 -3.22 21.62 -0.51
CA ALA A 56 -3.04 22.73 -1.43
C ALA A 56 -3.94 22.62 -2.67
N HIS A 57 -4.23 21.40 -3.14
CA HIS A 57 -5.07 21.18 -4.33
C HIS A 57 -6.56 21.02 -4.01
N ASN A 58 -6.86 20.28 -2.94
CA ASN A 58 -8.22 19.84 -2.60
C ASN A 58 -8.84 20.60 -1.43
N GLY A 59 -8.08 21.51 -0.80
CA GLY A 59 -8.47 22.13 0.46
C GLY A 59 -8.28 21.19 1.65
N ARG A 60 -8.74 21.63 2.83
CA ARG A 60 -8.54 20.91 4.08
C ARG A 60 -9.15 19.50 4.02
N LEU A 61 -8.40 18.51 4.51
CA LEU A 61 -8.88 17.13 4.62
C LEU A 61 -10.21 17.05 5.39
N ASN A 62 -11.20 16.40 4.80
CA ASN A 62 -12.45 16.07 5.48
C ASN A 62 -12.26 14.84 6.38
N THR A 63 -12.16 15.08 7.68
CA THR A 63 -11.88 14.03 8.68
C THR A 63 -13.10 13.16 9.02
N THR A 64 -14.25 13.37 8.36
CA THR A 64 -15.39 12.43 8.45
C THR A 64 -15.09 11.10 7.76
N TYR A 65 -14.25 11.12 6.73
CA TYR A 65 -13.98 9.96 5.86
C TYR A 65 -12.52 9.49 5.89
N ALA A 66 -11.63 10.26 6.52
CA ALA A 66 -10.22 9.93 6.63
C ALA A 66 -9.64 10.42 7.96
N TYR A 67 -8.50 9.87 8.30
CA TYR A 67 -7.76 10.23 9.51
C TYR A 67 -6.57 11.10 9.14
N ARG A 68 -6.41 12.28 9.75
CA ARG A 68 -5.17 13.06 9.68
C ARG A 68 -4.08 12.39 10.53
N SER A 69 -3.68 11.21 10.10
CA SER A 69 -2.69 10.35 10.73
C SER A 69 -2.24 9.28 9.75
N PRO A 70 -1.26 8.43 10.12
CA PRO A 70 -0.88 7.28 9.30
C PRO A 70 -1.95 6.17 9.24
N ARG A 71 -3.08 6.31 9.94
CA ARG A 71 -4.16 5.32 9.91
C ARG A 71 -4.79 5.22 8.52
N ASP A 72 -4.97 3.99 8.08
CA ASP A 72 -5.64 3.66 6.83
C ASP A 72 -7.14 3.90 6.93
N HIS A 73 -7.69 4.64 5.96
CA HIS A 73 -9.13 4.85 5.80
C HIS A 73 -9.73 4.00 4.66
N ASP A 74 -8.89 3.51 3.76
CA ASP A 74 -9.28 2.87 2.51
C ASP A 74 -9.16 1.34 2.58
N GLY A 75 -8.04 0.86 3.11
CA GLY A 75 -7.72 -0.56 3.21
C GLY A 75 -6.65 -1.03 2.23
N HIS A 76 -6.39 -0.30 1.13
CA HIS A 76 -5.36 -0.65 0.15
C HIS A 76 -3.98 -0.76 0.81
N GLY A 77 -3.57 0.21 1.62
CA GLY A 77 -2.29 0.20 2.33
C GLY A 77 -2.16 -0.94 3.34
N THR A 78 -3.23 -1.24 4.07
CA THR A 78 -3.29 -2.40 4.98
C THR A 78 -3.16 -3.72 4.21
N HIS A 79 -3.83 -3.84 3.07
CA HIS A 79 -3.80 -5.02 2.21
C HIS A 79 -2.40 -5.23 1.61
N THR A 80 -1.79 -4.19 1.01
CA THR A 80 -0.45 -4.27 0.42
C THR A 80 0.61 -4.53 1.48
N ALA A 81 0.56 -3.86 2.63
CA ALA A 81 1.52 -4.05 3.73
C ALA A 81 1.47 -5.48 4.29
N SER A 82 0.27 -6.04 4.46
CA SER A 82 0.11 -7.43 4.92
C SER A 82 0.51 -8.46 3.87
N THR A 83 0.40 -8.16 2.58
CA THR A 83 0.92 -9.02 1.50
C THR A 83 2.45 -9.04 1.48
N VAL A 84 3.09 -7.89 1.69
CA VAL A 84 4.56 -7.79 1.73
C VAL A 84 5.13 -8.46 2.98
N ALA A 85 4.64 -8.08 4.16
CA ALA A 85 5.21 -8.50 5.43
C ALA A 85 4.16 -8.77 6.51
N GLY A 86 2.97 -9.25 6.18
CA GLY A 86 2.04 -9.72 7.20
C GLY A 86 2.62 -10.88 8.02
N ARG A 87 2.33 -10.90 9.32
CA ARG A 87 2.56 -12.08 10.16
C ARG A 87 1.75 -13.27 9.67
N THR A 88 2.15 -14.47 10.08
CA THR A 88 1.36 -15.68 9.87
C THR A 88 0.13 -15.64 10.78
N VAL A 89 -1.06 -15.56 10.19
CA VAL A 89 -2.33 -15.46 10.92
C VAL A 89 -3.24 -16.63 10.52
N PRO A 90 -3.46 -17.62 11.41
CA PRO A 90 -4.34 -18.75 11.13
C PRO A 90 -5.81 -18.38 11.25
N GLY A 91 -6.66 -19.17 10.58
CA GLY A 91 -8.12 -19.08 10.70
C GLY A 91 -8.68 -17.77 10.15
N VAL A 92 -8.16 -17.31 9.02
CA VAL A 92 -8.66 -16.12 8.31
C VAL A 92 -9.36 -16.53 7.03
N ALA A 93 -10.33 -15.71 6.63
CA ALA A 93 -11.03 -15.85 5.37
C ALA A 93 -11.45 -14.45 4.90
N ALA A 94 -11.65 -14.29 3.60
CA ALA A 94 -12.37 -13.15 3.05
C ALA A 94 -13.86 -13.22 3.42
N LEU A 95 -14.60 -12.13 3.16
CA LEU A 95 -16.03 -12.05 3.39
C LEU A 95 -16.76 -13.24 2.74
N GLY A 96 -17.67 -13.88 3.47
CA GLY A 96 -18.37 -15.08 2.99
C GLY A 96 -17.58 -16.39 3.12
N GLY A 97 -16.43 -16.40 3.80
CA GLY A 97 -15.63 -17.60 4.05
C GLY A 97 -14.71 -18.00 2.90
N PHE A 98 -14.61 -17.17 1.86
CA PHE A 98 -13.70 -17.42 0.74
C PHE A 98 -12.23 -17.39 1.19
N ALA A 99 -11.40 -18.20 0.54
CA ALA A 99 -9.97 -18.29 0.82
C ALA A 99 -9.63 -18.63 2.28
N ALA A 100 -10.48 -19.40 2.97
CA ALA A 100 -10.24 -19.82 4.34
C ALA A 100 -8.89 -20.54 4.47
N GLY A 101 -8.07 -20.09 5.43
CA GLY A 101 -6.75 -20.66 5.66
C GLY A 101 -5.89 -19.81 6.58
N THR A 102 -4.58 -19.85 6.33
CA THR A 102 -3.59 -19.04 7.04
C THR A 102 -3.04 -17.98 6.10
N ALA A 103 -3.20 -16.71 6.44
CA ALA A 103 -2.57 -15.62 5.70
C ALA A 103 -1.14 -15.41 6.20
N SER A 104 -0.24 -15.04 5.29
CA SER A 104 1.14 -14.65 5.61
C SER A 104 1.68 -13.77 4.49
N GLY A 105 2.53 -12.80 4.84
CA GLY A 105 3.23 -12.00 3.85
C GLY A 105 4.43 -12.73 3.23
N GLY A 106 5.00 -12.17 2.18
CA GLY A 106 6.23 -12.71 1.57
C GLY A 106 7.43 -12.75 2.53
N ALA A 107 7.53 -11.76 3.43
CA ALA A 107 8.57 -11.70 4.46
C ALA A 107 7.97 -11.45 5.87
N PRO A 108 7.41 -12.48 6.54
CA PRO A 108 6.65 -12.30 7.78
C PRO A 108 7.45 -11.70 8.94
N LEU A 109 8.78 -11.91 8.97
CA LEU A 109 9.67 -11.38 10.00
C LEU A 109 10.21 -9.97 9.69
N ALA A 110 10.00 -9.44 8.48
CA ALA A 110 10.45 -8.09 8.11
C ALA A 110 9.73 -7.01 8.93
N ARG A 111 10.36 -5.85 9.10
CA ARG A 111 9.76 -4.70 9.79
C ARG A 111 9.05 -3.80 8.77
N LEU A 112 7.96 -3.17 9.17
CA LEU A 112 7.18 -2.27 8.33
C LEU A 112 7.42 -0.82 8.76
N ALA A 113 7.65 0.04 7.78
CA ALA A 113 7.59 1.48 7.90
C ALA A 113 6.53 2.02 6.93
N ILE A 114 5.61 2.82 7.44
CA ILE A 114 4.40 3.24 6.72
C ILE A 114 4.50 4.72 6.41
N TYR A 115 4.32 5.07 5.14
CA TYR A 115 4.35 6.44 4.66
C TYR A 115 3.05 6.67 3.90
N LYS A 116 2.07 7.27 4.58
CA LYS A 116 0.75 7.55 3.99
C LYS A 116 0.84 8.76 3.07
N VAL A 117 0.61 8.54 1.78
CA VAL A 117 0.70 9.57 0.72
C VAL A 117 -0.58 9.65 -0.12
N CYS A 118 -1.46 8.67 0.03
CA CYS A 118 -2.73 8.61 -0.68
C CYS A 118 -3.89 8.98 0.23
N TRP A 119 -4.79 9.79 -0.30
CA TRP A 119 -5.91 10.39 0.42
C TRP A 119 -7.20 10.32 -0.40
N PRO A 120 -8.38 10.35 0.25
CA PRO A 120 -9.68 10.37 -0.44
C PRO A 120 -9.74 11.43 -1.52
N ILE A 121 -10.34 11.12 -2.67
CA ILE A 121 -10.72 12.18 -3.62
C ILE A 121 -11.99 12.88 -3.07
N PRO A 122 -12.01 14.23 -2.95
CA PRO A 122 -13.22 14.94 -2.59
C PRO A 122 -14.35 14.67 -3.60
N GLY A 123 -15.51 14.24 -3.13
CA GLY A 123 -16.63 13.90 -4.03
C GLY A 123 -17.71 13.07 -3.33
N PRO A 124 -18.68 12.54 -4.09
CA PRO A 124 -19.82 11.78 -3.55
C PRO A 124 -19.40 10.43 -2.94
N ASN A 125 -18.25 9.87 -3.35
CA ASN A 125 -17.77 8.55 -2.95
C ASN A 125 -16.32 8.61 -2.40
N PRO A 126 -16.06 9.33 -1.29
CA PRO A 126 -14.70 9.59 -0.81
C PRO A 126 -13.95 8.33 -0.34
N ASN A 127 -14.65 7.21 -0.14
CA ASN A 127 -14.05 5.96 0.35
C ASN A 127 -13.71 4.95 -0.76
N ILE A 128 -13.88 5.31 -2.04
CA ILE A 128 -13.69 4.38 -3.16
C ILE A 128 -12.41 4.71 -3.95
N GLU A 129 -12.06 5.98 -4.03
CA GLU A 129 -10.93 6.45 -4.83
C GLU A 129 -9.97 7.28 -3.98
N ASN A 130 -8.69 7.01 -4.16
CA ASN A 130 -7.62 7.82 -3.56
C ASN A 130 -6.83 8.54 -4.64
N THR A 131 -6.31 9.70 -4.27
CA THR A 131 -5.29 10.42 -5.03
C THR A 131 -4.02 10.54 -4.20
N CYS A 132 -2.88 10.50 -4.87
CA CYS A 132 -1.55 10.61 -4.27
C CYS A 132 -0.79 11.66 -5.06
N PHE A 133 -0.40 12.76 -4.43
CA PHE A 133 0.27 13.87 -5.11
C PHE A 133 1.78 13.66 -5.13
N ASP A 134 2.42 13.91 -6.28
CA ASP A 134 3.86 13.69 -6.47
C ASP A 134 4.74 14.37 -5.42
N ALA A 135 4.39 15.59 -4.98
CA ALA A 135 5.16 16.29 -3.96
C ALA A 135 5.07 15.64 -2.58
N ASP A 136 3.90 15.10 -2.20
CA ASP A 136 3.74 14.34 -0.95
C ASP A 136 4.47 12.98 -1.06
N MET A 137 4.44 12.35 -2.24
CA MET A 137 5.18 11.11 -2.51
C MET A 137 6.70 11.31 -2.46
N LEU A 138 7.22 12.37 -3.07
CA LEU A 138 8.65 12.71 -3.04
C LEU A 138 9.13 12.96 -1.60
N ALA A 139 8.35 13.70 -0.81
CA ALA A 139 8.67 13.93 0.60
C ALA A 139 8.71 12.62 1.39
N ALA A 140 7.75 11.71 1.14
CA ALA A 140 7.74 10.39 1.76
C ALA A 140 8.92 9.51 1.35
N MET A 141 9.31 9.53 0.08
CA MET A 141 10.46 8.76 -0.40
C MET A 141 11.77 9.29 0.19
N ASP A 142 11.93 10.61 0.30
CA ASP A 142 13.12 11.22 0.91
C ASP A 142 13.25 10.84 2.39
N ASP A 143 12.16 10.98 3.16
CA ASP A 143 12.12 10.53 4.56
C ASP A 143 12.35 9.02 4.68
N ALA A 144 11.79 8.20 3.78
CA ALA A 144 12.00 6.75 3.83
C ALA A 144 13.47 6.37 3.64
N VAL A 145 14.18 7.02 2.69
CA VAL A 145 15.64 6.85 2.55
C VAL A 145 16.37 7.33 3.81
N GLY A 146 16.01 8.50 4.34
CA GLY A 146 16.63 9.08 5.54
C GLY A 146 16.42 8.26 6.81
N ASP A 147 15.25 7.65 6.96
CA ASP A 147 14.85 6.78 8.06
C ASP A 147 15.58 5.43 8.02
N GLY A 148 16.11 5.06 6.84
CA GLY A 148 16.94 3.88 6.63
C GLY A 148 16.17 2.63 6.21
N VAL A 149 15.12 2.76 5.39
CA VAL A 149 14.43 1.61 4.81
C VAL A 149 15.33 0.85 3.83
N ASP A 150 15.13 -0.47 3.70
CA ASP A 150 15.92 -1.31 2.79
C ASP A 150 15.24 -1.47 1.42
N VAL A 151 13.91 -1.53 1.40
CA VAL A 151 13.07 -1.70 0.21
C VAL A 151 11.83 -0.84 0.33
N MET A 152 11.44 -0.17 -0.76
CA MET A 152 10.17 0.54 -0.88
C MET A 152 9.21 -0.24 -1.77
N SER A 153 8.03 -0.55 -1.24
CA SER A 153 6.90 -1.04 -2.02
C SER A 153 5.93 0.12 -2.25
N VAL A 154 5.63 0.39 -3.52
CA VAL A 154 4.83 1.52 -3.98
C VAL A 154 3.76 1.00 -4.95
N SER A 155 2.57 0.69 -4.43
CA SER A 155 1.45 0.23 -5.25
C SER A 155 0.67 1.41 -5.85
N ILE A 156 1.41 2.37 -6.43
CA ILE A 156 0.92 3.63 -6.95
C ILE A 156 1.54 3.83 -8.34
N GLY A 157 0.80 4.43 -9.26
CA GLY A 157 1.28 4.76 -10.59
C GLY A 157 0.36 5.76 -11.28
N SER A 158 0.82 6.32 -12.40
CA SER A 158 0.02 7.22 -13.22
C SER A 158 -1.13 6.49 -13.90
N ASN A 159 -2.30 7.13 -13.94
CA ASN A 159 -3.38 6.75 -14.85
C ASN A 159 -3.13 7.34 -16.24
N GLY A 160 -3.26 6.54 -17.29
CA GLY A 160 -3.08 6.99 -18.66
C GLY A 160 -1.63 7.01 -19.12
N LYS A 161 -1.25 8.00 -19.95
CA LYS A 161 0.10 8.08 -20.53
C LYS A 161 1.12 8.39 -19.42
N PRO A 162 2.15 7.55 -19.23
CA PRO A 162 3.19 7.83 -18.25
C PRO A 162 3.87 9.18 -18.52
N PRO A 163 4.12 9.99 -17.47
CA PRO A 163 4.88 11.23 -17.61
C PRO A 163 6.31 10.95 -18.11
N ARG A 164 7.00 12.00 -18.58
CA ARG A 164 8.44 11.88 -18.84
C ARG A 164 9.16 11.67 -17.51
N LEU A 165 10.26 10.90 -17.52
CA LEU A 165 11.01 10.58 -16.29
C LEU A 165 11.33 11.79 -15.38
N PRO A 166 11.72 12.98 -15.90
CA PRO A 166 12.01 14.13 -15.04
C PRO A 166 10.77 14.78 -14.40
N ASP A 167 9.59 14.52 -14.98
CA ASP A 167 8.30 15.06 -14.52
C ASP A 167 7.54 14.04 -13.65
N ASP A 168 8.11 12.84 -13.44
CA ASP A 168 7.52 11.75 -12.67
C ASP A 168 8.10 11.73 -11.25
N GLY A 169 7.27 12.08 -10.26
CA GLY A 169 7.68 12.10 -8.86
C GLY A 169 8.17 10.75 -8.34
N ILE A 170 7.55 9.66 -8.77
CA ILE A 170 7.94 8.29 -8.40
C ILE A 170 9.30 7.96 -9.03
N ALA A 171 9.48 8.25 -10.32
CA ALA A 171 10.74 8.00 -11.00
C ALA A 171 11.89 8.77 -10.36
N MET A 172 11.70 10.06 -10.08
CA MET A 172 12.73 10.90 -9.46
C MET A 172 13.05 10.44 -8.03
N GLY A 173 12.03 10.19 -7.20
CA GLY A 173 12.25 9.65 -5.85
C GLY A 173 12.96 8.30 -5.87
N ALA A 174 12.58 7.41 -6.81
CA ALA A 174 13.20 6.10 -6.96
C ALA A 174 14.67 6.18 -7.42
N LEU A 175 15.01 7.16 -8.25
CA LEU A 175 16.41 7.39 -8.67
C LEU A 175 17.29 7.71 -7.46
N HIS A 176 16.81 8.59 -6.58
CA HIS A 176 17.53 8.96 -5.36
C HIS A 176 17.61 7.82 -4.36
N ALA A 177 16.53 7.04 -4.20
CA ALA A 177 16.52 5.83 -3.39
C ALA A 177 17.54 4.79 -3.89
N ALA A 178 17.53 4.49 -5.20
CA ALA A 178 18.46 3.54 -5.81
C ALA A 178 19.93 3.96 -5.64
N ARG A 179 20.24 5.26 -5.76
CA ARG A 179 21.58 5.82 -5.50
C ARG A 179 22.05 5.63 -4.06
N ARG A 180 21.13 5.40 -3.12
CA ARG A 180 21.40 5.10 -1.71
C ARG A 180 21.27 3.61 -1.38
N GLY A 181 21.13 2.75 -2.39
CA GLY A 181 21.04 1.30 -2.23
C GLY A 181 19.66 0.79 -1.82
N VAL A 182 18.61 1.63 -1.92
CA VAL A 182 17.23 1.23 -1.62
C VAL A 182 16.53 0.81 -2.90
N VAL A 183 16.03 -0.43 -2.94
CA VAL A 183 15.27 -0.95 -4.08
C VAL A 183 13.84 -0.42 -4.02
N VAL A 184 13.32 0.08 -5.16
CA VAL A 184 11.93 0.53 -5.27
C VAL A 184 11.16 -0.41 -6.19
N VAL A 185 10.06 -0.96 -5.68
CA VAL A 185 9.17 -1.88 -6.38
C VAL A 185 7.84 -1.20 -6.61
N CYS A 186 7.41 -1.13 -7.87
CA CYS A 186 6.16 -0.49 -8.26
C CYS A 186 5.27 -1.43 -9.09
N SER A 187 3.96 -1.19 -9.07
CA SER A 187 3.02 -1.90 -9.95
C SER A 187 3.12 -1.41 -11.41
N GLY A 188 2.83 -2.29 -12.36
CA GLY A 188 2.76 -1.95 -13.79
C GLY A 188 1.49 -1.20 -14.20
N GLY A 189 0.55 -0.98 -13.27
CA GLY A 189 -0.75 -0.36 -13.54
C GLY A 189 -1.83 -1.35 -13.99
N ASN A 190 -3.08 -0.86 -14.03
CA ASN A 190 -4.28 -1.66 -14.32
C ASN A 190 -4.98 -1.26 -15.63
N SER A 191 -4.33 -0.47 -16.48
CA SER A 191 -4.93 0.06 -17.73
C SER A 191 -4.78 -0.86 -18.95
N GLY A 192 -4.35 -2.11 -18.75
CA GLY A 192 -4.29 -3.13 -19.80
C GLY A 192 -5.67 -3.51 -20.36
N PRO A 193 -5.74 -4.38 -21.38
CA PRO A 193 -4.66 -5.19 -21.95
C PRO A 193 -4.01 -4.59 -23.22
N ALA A 194 -4.38 -3.39 -23.63
CA ALA A 194 -3.84 -2.77 -24.84
C ALA A 194 -2.31 -2.55 -24.73
N PRO A 195 -1.55 -2.59 -25.84
CA PRO A 195 -0.11 -2.29 -25.83
C PRO A 195 0.20 -0.90 -25.24
N ALA A 196 1.40 -0.76 -24.66
CA ALA A 196 1.93 0.51 -24.12
C ALA A 196 1.04 1.17 -23.03
N THR A 197 0.40 0.36 -22.18
CA THR A 197 -0.42 0.80 -21.04
C THR A 197 0.29 0.66 -19.68
N VAL A 198 1.54 0.21 -19.67
CA VAL A 198 2.35 0.03 -18.45
C VAL A 198 2.81 1.38 -17.90
N SER A 199 2.70 1.56 -16.58
CA SER A 199 3.20 2.72 -15.82
C SER A 199 4.53 2.38 -15.12
N ASN A 200 5.13 3.37 -14.43
CA ASN A 200 6.37 3.19 -13.67
C ASN A 200 7.54 2.65 -14.53
N LEU A 201 7.86 3.37 -15.61
CA LEU A 201 8.77 2.89 -16.68
C LEU A 201 10.26 3.16 -16.40
N ALA A 202 10.61 3.74 -15.26
CA ALA A 202 11.98 4.14 -14.98
C ALA A 202 12.89 2.90 -14.86
N PRO A 203 14.08 2.87 -15.51
CA PRO A 203 14.94 1.67 -15.53
C PRO A 203 15.46 1.22 -14.15
N TRP A 204 15.41 2.11 -13.15
CA TRP A 204 15.83 1.85 -11.77
C TRP A 204 14.68 1.40 -10.85
N ILE A 205 13.47 1.23 -11.39
CA ILE A 205 12.30 0.69 -10.69
C ILE A 205 12.11 -0.78 -11.08
N LEU A 206 11.81 -1.62 -10.11
CA LEU A 206 11.30 -2.98 -10.37
C LEU A 206 9.80 -2.91 -10.61
N THR A 207 9.39 -2.97 -11.88
CA THR A 207 7.98 -2.86 -12.29
C THR A 207 7.32 -4.23 -12.41
N VAL A 208 6.21 -4.42 -11.70
CA VAL A 208 5.58 -5.74 -11.50
C VAL A 208 4.23 -5.83 -12.21
N GLY A 209 4.07 -6.81 -13.10
CA GLY A 209 2.78 -7.18 -13.70
C GLY A 209 1.97 -8.13 -12.80
N ALA A 210 0.66 -8.20 -13.01
CA ALA A 210 -0.24 -9.09 -12.27
C ALA A 210 -0.66 -10.29 -13.12
N SER A 211 -0.76 -11.46 -12.48
CA SER A 211 -1.27 -12.69 -13.09
C SER A 211 -2.25 -13.41 -12.16
N SER A 212 -3.01 -14.35 -12.70
CA SER A 212 -3.85 -15.23 -11.89
C SER A 212 -3.02 -16.31 -11.17
N ILE A 213 -3.66 -16.96 -10.20
CA ILE A 213 -3.21 -18.20 -9.57
C ILE A 213 -4.21 -19.33 -9.88
N ASP A 214 -3.84 -20.55 -9.52
CA ASP A 214 -4.65 -21.76 -9.71
C ASP A 214 -5.99 -21.73 -8.94
N ARG A 215 -6.04 -21.08 -7.77
CA ARG A 215 -7.28 -20.88 -7.00
C ARG A 215 -8.35 -20.10 -7.79
N SER A 216 -9.59 -20.59 -7.79
CA SER A 216 -10.79 -19.85 -8.24
C SER A 216 -11.78 -19.64 -7.09
N PHE A 217 -12.61 -18.61 -7.21
CA PHE A 217 -13.83 -18.46 -6.42
C PHE A 217 -15.01 -18.63 -7.37
N ASN A 218 -15.78 -19.71 -7.18
CA ASN A 218 -16.89 -20.05 -8.06
C ASN A 218 -18.21 -19.65 -7.41
N SER A 219 -19.16 -19.16 -8.20
CA SER A 219 -20.53 -18.87 -7.74
C SER A 219 -21.54 -19.66 -8.59
N PRO A 220 -21.92 -20.89 -8.19
CA PRO A 220 -22.82 -21.73 -8.97
C PRO A 220 -24.21 -21.10 -9.08
N ILE A 221 -24.74 -21.02 -10.30
CA ILE A 221 -26.11 -20.55 -10.56
C ILE A 221 -27.01 -21.76 -10.84
N ARG A 222 -28.03 -21.95 -10.02
CA ARG A 222 -29.04 -23.01 -10.23
C ARG A 222 -30.31 -22.43 -10.85
N LEU A 223 -30.65 -22.90 -12.04
CA LEU A 223 -31.85 -22.49 -12.77
C LEU A 223 -33.09 -23.25 -12.30
N GLY A 224 -34.29 -22.74 -12.63
CA GLY A 224 -35.57 -23.35 -12.26
C GLY A 224 -35.81 -24.74 -12.86
N ASN A 225 -35.12 -25.09 -13.95
CA ASN A 225 -35.13 -26.44 -14.53
C ASN A 225 -34.14 -27.40 -13.85
N GLY A 226 -33.48 -26.99 -12.77
CA GLY A 226 -32.51 -27.78 -12.03
C GLY A 226 -31.08 -27.76 -12.59
N MET A 227 -30.85 -27.14 -13.76
CA MET A 227 -29.51 -27.02 -14.33
C MET A 227 -28.63 -26.10 -13.47
N VAL A 228 -27.40 -26.54 -13.20
CA VAL A 228 -26.40 -25.74 -12.47
C VAL A 228 -25.34 -25.27 -13.47
N ILE A 229 -25.21 -23.96 -13.60
CA ILE A 229 -24.16 -23.32 -14.39
C ILE A 229 -23.03 -22.97 -13.44
N MET A 230 -21.85 -23.52 -13.73
CA MET A 230 -20.60 -23.08 -13.13
C MET A 230 -19.98 -22.03 -14.05
N ASP A 231 -19.53 -20.92 -13.47
CA ASP A 231 -18.67 -20.01 -14.19
C ASP A 231 -17.41 -20.77 -14.66
N LYS A 232 -17.09 -20.67 -15.95
CA LYS A 232 -15.88 -21.25 -16.54
C LYS A 232 -14.93 -20.10 -16.83
N ARG A 233 -13.75 -20.14 -16.21
CA ARG A 233 -12.60 -19.33 -16.64
C ARG A 233 -12.15 -19.74 -18.04
#